data_AF-A0A0Q8SI18-F1
#
_entry.id   AF-A0A0Q8SI18-F1
#
_cell.length_a   1.000
_cell.length_b   1.000
_cell.length_c   1.000
_cell.angle_alpha   90.00
_cell.angle_beta   90.00
_cell.angle_gamma   90.00
#
_symmetry.space_group_name_H-M   'P 1'
#
loop_
_entity.id
_entity.type
_entity.pdbx_description
1 polymer ?
#
loop_
_entity_poly.entity_id
_entity_poly.type
_entity_poly.pdbx_seq_one_letter_code
_entity_poly.pdbx_strand_id
1 'polypeptide(L)' 'MTAESIADATRLVNALKNDLKVDDFLFAFDDAGTDMTANIYMILNSDNRYFALEMWWSID' A
#
# COMPACT_ATOMS: atom_id res chain seq x y z
N MET A 1 15.55 -0.37 7.41
CA MET A 1 14.14 -0.39 7.86
C MET A 1 14.13 -0.33 9.38
N THR A 2 13.46 0.67 9.97
CA THR A 2 13.41 0.88 11.44
C THR A 2 12.17 0.21 12.04
N ALA A 3 12.19 -0.08 13.35
CA ALA A 3 11.01 -0.62 14.05
C ALA A 3 9.77 0.28 13.91
N GLU A 4 9.99 1.59 13.90
CA GLU A 4 8.95 2.60 13.67
C GLU A 4 8.34 2.50 12.27
N SER A 5 9.16 2.40 11.22
CA SER A 5 8.67 2.25 9.85
C SER A 5 7.82 0.98 9.64
N ILE A 6 8.14 -0.11 10.35
CA ILE A 6 7.35 -1.35 10.33
C ILE A 6 6.01 -1.15 11.04
N ALA A 7 6.01 -0.46 12.18
CA ALA A 7 4.80 -0.19 12.95
C ALA A 7 3.81 0.71 12.18
N ASP A 8 4.31 1.72 11.47
CA ASP A 8 3.50 2.61 10.66
C ASP A 8 2.92 1.90 9.44
N ALA A 9 3.74 1.10 8.72
CA ALA A 9 3.26 0.28 7.61
C ALA A 9 2.17 -0.71 8.06
N THR A 10 2.36 -1.34 9.23
CA THR A 10 1.38 -2.25 9.81
C THR A 10 0.07 -1.54 10.14
N ARG A 11 0.15 -0.31 10.68
CA ARG A 11 -1.03 0.51 11.00
C ARG A 11 -1.82 0.86 9.75
N LEU A 12 -1.14 1.27 8.68
CA LEU A 12 -1.76 1.57 7.39
C LEU A 12 -2.49 0.34 6.82
N VAL A 13 -1.81 -0.81 6.75
CA VAL A 13 -2.41 -2.04 6.23
C VAL A 13 -3.65 -2.45 7.03
N ASN A 14 -3.60 -2.35 8.37
CA ASN A 14 -4.74 -2.68 9.21
C ASN A 14 -5.92 -1.69 9.03
N ALA A 15 -5.64 -0.40 8.85
CA ALA A 15 -6.67 0.59 8.55
C ALA A 15 -7.37 0.27 7.22
N LEU A 16 -6.60 -0.03 6.17
CA LEU A 16 -7.13 -0.40 4.85
C LEU A 16 -7.94 -1.71 4.89
N LYS A 17 -7.47 -2.72 5.64
CA LYS A 17 -8.21 -3.97 5.87
C LYS A 17 -9.55 -3.74 6.55
N ASN A 18 -9.57 -2.93 7.60
CA ASN A 18 -10.79 -2.70 8.37
C ASN A 18 -11.83 -1.88 7.60
N ASP A 19 -11.37 -0.92 6.80
CA ASP A 19 -12.25 -0.04 6.03
C ASP A 19 -12.79 -0.74 4.76
N LEU A 20 -11.89 -1.30 3.95
CA LEU A 20 -12.23 -1.88 2.65
C LEU A 20 -12.62 -3.37 2.73
N LYS A 21 -12.37 -4.02 3.87
CA LYS A 21 -12.63 -5.45 4.11
C LYS A 21 -11.94 -6.38 3.11
N VAL A 22 -10.82 -5.95 2.55
CA VAL A 22 -10.06 -6.67 1.52
C VAL A 22 -9.35 -7.90 2.08
N ASP A 23 -9.28 -8.94 1.26
CA ASP A 23 -8.71 -10.24 1.62
C ASP A 23 -7.19 -10.27 1.41
N ASP A 24 -6.73 -9.73 0.28
CA ASP A 24 -5.34 -9.82 -0.17
C ASP A 24 -4.72 -8.45 -0.44
N PHE A 25 -3.39 -8.37 -0.25
CA PHE A 25 -2.58 -7.17 -0.49
C PHE A 25 -1.31 -7.51 -1.27
N LEU A 26 -0.96 -6.66 -2.23
CA LEU A 26 0.34 -6.63 -2.88
C LEU A 26 0.90 -5.21 -2.82
N PHE A 27 2.10 -5.06 -2.26
CA PHE A 27 2.83 -3.80 -2.22
C PHE A 27 3.97 -3.84 -3.24
N ALA A 28 4.02 -2.86 -4.14
CA ALA A 28 5.09 -2.67 -5.10
C ALA A 28 5.70 -1.28 -4.91
N PHE A 29 7.03 -1.19 -4.89
CA PHE A 29 7.77 0.06 -4.75
C PHE A 29 8.78 0.16 -5.87
N ASP A 30 8.87 1.34 -6.48
CA ASP A 30 9.86 1.67 -7.51
C ASP A 30 10.56 2.97 -7.15
N ASP A 31 11.88 2.98 -7.34
CA ASP A 31 12.78 4.09 -7.02
C ASP A 31 13.61 4.41 -8.25
N ALA A 32 13.25 5.49 -8.94
CA ALA A 32 13.96 6.02 -10.10
C ALA A 32 14.92 7.16 -9.69
N GLY A 33 15.31 7.23 -8.42
CA GLY A 33 16.26 8.20 -7.87
C GLY A 33 15.63 9.55 -7.53
N THR A 34 15.06 10.23 -8.52
CA THR A 34 14.36 11.52 -8.32
C THR A 34 12.85 11.35 -8.19
N ASP A 35 12.30 10.35 -8.89
CA ASP A 35 10.90 9.97 -8.81
C ASP A 35 10.76 8.64 -8.08
N MET A 36 9.84 8.60 -7.12
CA MET A 36 9.51 7.40 -6.37
C MET A 36 8.02 7.09 -6.48
N THR A 37 7.72 5.80 -6.54
CA THR A 37 6.35 5.30 -6.61
C THR A 37 6.12 4.15 -5.67
N ALA A 38 4.95 4.12 -5.06
CA ALA A 38 4.48 2.97 -4.30
C ALA A 38 3.04 2.66 -4.66
N ASN A 39 2.78 1.39 -4.96
CA ASN A 39 1.46 0.88 -5.32
C ASN A 39 1.01 -0.16 -4.30
N ILE A 40 -0.21 0.01 -3.78
CA ILE A 40 -0.89 -0.99 -2.96
C ILE A 40 -2.08 -1.53 -3.73
N TYR A 41 -1.99 -2.79 -4.14
CA TYR A 41 -3.08 -3.50 -4.79
C TYR A 41 -3.83 -4.33 -3.77
N MET A 42 -5.15 -4.26 -3.80
CA MET A 42 -6.03 -4.90 -2.83
C MET A 42 -7.19 -5.60 -3.54
N ILE A 43 -7.52 -6.80 -3.07
CA ILE A 43 -8.61 -7.60 -3.64
C ILE A 43 -9.61 -7.95 -2.54
N LEU A 44 -10.90 -7.79 -2.84
CA LEU A 44 -11.99 -8.38 -2.09
C LEU A 44 -12.65 -9.46 -2.93
N ASN A 45 -12.39 -10.72 -2.57
CA ASN A 45 -12.83 -11.89 -3.31
C ASN A 45 -14.33 -12.13 -3.21
N SER A 46 -14.97 -11.67 -2.12
CA SER A 46 -16.41 -11.90 -1.87
C SER A 46 -17.34 -11.29 -2.94
N ASP A 47 -16.92 -10.19 -3.57
CA ASP A 47 -17.67 -9.52 -4.63
C ASP A 47 -16.79 -9.09 -5.82
N ASN A 48 -15.61 -9.71 -5.95
CA ASN A 48 -14.67 -9.51 -7.05
C ASN A 48 -14.29 -8.03 -7.27
N ARG A 49 -14.09 -7.29 -6.17
CA ARG A 49 -13.65 -5.89 -6.21
C ARG A 49 -12.14 -5.79 -6.12
N TYR A 50 -11.61 -4.85 -6.89
CA TYR A 50 -10.20 -4.53 -6.95
C TYR A 50 -9.98 -3.05 -6.63
N PHE A 51 -8.99 -2.78 -5.79
CA PHE A 51 -8.59 -1.42 -5.43
C PHE A 51 -7.09 -1.26 -5.66
N ALA A 52 -6.69 -0.10 -6.15
CA ALA A 52 -5.30 0.32 -6.26
C ALA A 52 -5.13 1.67 -5.57
N LEU A 53 -4.15 1.77 -4.68
CA LEU A 53 -3.67 3.03 -4.13
C LEU A 53 -2.29 3.30 -4.69
N GLU A 54 -2.19 4.33 -5.52
CA GLU A 54 -0.94 4.79 -6.12
C GLU A 54 -0.42 6.01 -5.35
N MET A 55 0.83 5.95 -4.93
CA MET A 55 1.52 7.03 -4.25
C MET A 55 2.72 7.44 -5.09
N TRP A 56 2.81 8.73 -5.37
CA TRP A 56 3.88 9.33 -6.15
C TRP A 56 4.49 10.47 -5.35
N TRP A 57 5.81 10.49 -5.25
CA TRP A 57 6.54 11.62 -4.70
C TRP A 57 7.87 11.75 -5.41
N SER A 58 8.37 12.99 -5.46
CA SER A 58 9.70 13.30 -5.92
C SER A 58 10.50 13.89 -4.77
N ILE A 59 11.82 13.75 -4.83
CA ILE A 59 12.74 14.38 -3.88
C ILE A 59 13.51 15.45 -4.64
N ASP A 60 13.43 16.69 -4.16
CA ASP A 60 14.27 17.82 -4.62
C ASP A 60 15.69 17.75 -4.01
#